data_AF-X1G1S4-F1
#
_entry.id   AF-X1G1S4-F1
#
_cell.length_a   1.000
_cell.length_b   1.000
_cell.length_c   1.000
_cell.angle_alpha   90.00
_cell.angle_beta   90.00
_cell.angle_gamma   90.00
#
_symmetry.space_group_name_H-M   'P 1'
#
loop_
_entity.id
_entity.type
_entity.pdbx_description
1 polymer ?
#
loop_
_entity_poly.entity_id
_entity_poly.type
_entity_poly.pdbx_seq_one_letter_code
_entity_poly.pdbx_strand_id
1 'polypeptide(L)' 'DNPWEINKDNILYKCGWSPLQGQTLHAKISHTIVNGHLVFENGRFDESRKGKRLTFNR' A
#
# COMPACT_ATOMS: atom_id res chain seq x y z
N ASP A 1 13.17 -13.45 6.33
CA ASP A 1 13.00 -12.05 6.74
C ASP A 1 13.49 -11.10 5.65
N ASN A 2 12.75 -10.02 5.38
CA ASN A 2 13.11 -8.98 4.39
C ASN A 2 12.83 -7.59 5.01
N PRO A 3 13.68 -7.15 5.95
CA PRO A 3 13.50 -5.88 6.63
C PRO A 3 13.66 -4.71 5.65
N TRP A 4 12.86 -3.66 5.83
CA TRP A 4 12.93 -2.45 5.00
C TRP A 4 12.68 -1.21 5.85
N GLU A 5 13.40 -0.14 5.52
CA GLU A 5 13.25 1.17 6.16
C GLU A 5 12.24 2.04 5.42
N ILE A 6 11.37 2.71 6.16
CA ILE A 6 10.43 3.68 5.62
C ILE A 6 11.18 4.97 5.27
N ASN A 7 11.17 5.36 3.99
CA ASN A 7 11.87 6.54 3.50
C ASN A 7 11.01 7.31 2.49
N LYS A 8 11.46 8.49 2.05
CA LYS A 8 10.68 9.35 1.16
C LYS A 8 10.32 8.69 -0.18
N ASP A 9 11.17 7.80 -0.69
CA ASP A 9 10.99 7.16 -2.00
C ASP A 9 9.91 6.06 -1.97
N ASN A 10 9.63 5.50 -0.80
CA ASN A 10 8.60 4.47 -0.63
C ASN A 10 7.30 4.97 0.04
N ILE A 11 7.21 6.27 0.33
CA ILE A 11 5.98 6.91 0.81
C ILE A 11 5.12 7.31 -0.40
N LEU A 12 3.95 6.70 -0.51
CA LEU A 12 3.02 6.90 -1.63
C LEU A 12 2.00 8.03 -1.40
N TYR A 13 2.00 8.64 -0.21
CA TYR A 13 1.12 9.76 0.10
C TYR A 13 1.53 11.01 -0.68
N LYS A 14 0.56 11.77 -1.18
CA LYS A 14 0.80 13.03 -1.92
C LYS A 14 1.60 14.06 -1.11
N CYS A 15 1.48 14.06 0.23
CA CYS A 15 2.23 14.95 1.11
C CYS A 15 3.70 14.54 1.31
N GLY A 16 4.10 13.34 0.86
CA GLY A 16 5.49 12.88 0.87
C GLY A 16 6.11 12.64 2.26
N TRP A 17 5.31 12.48 3.32
CA TRP A 17 5.81 12.23 4.67
C TRP A 17 4.98 11.20 5.45
N SER A 18 5.60 10.60 6.47
CA SER A 18 4.99 9.66 7.43
C SER A 18 5.64 9.82 8.81
N PRO A 19 4.90 9.71 9.92
CA PRO A 19 5.49 9.70 11.27
C PRO A 19 6.37 8.47 11.53
N LEU A 20 6.30 7.46 10.66
CA LEU A 20 7.11 6.24 10.74
C LEU A 20 8.41 6.33 9.93
N GLN A 21 8.70 7.45 9.28
CA GLN A 21 9.91 7.60 8.48
C GLN A 21 11.18 7.35 9.33
N GLY A 22 12.12 6.58 8.79
CA GLY A 22 13.32 6.10 9.49
C GLY A 22 13.13 4.83 10.33
N GLN A 23 11.90 4.33 10.47
CA GLN A 23 11.66 3.05 11.13
C GLN A 23 11.90 1.89 10.16
N THR A 24 12.54 0.83 10.66
CA THR A 24 12.72 -0.44 9.95
C THR A 24 11.63 -1.41 10.36
N LEU A 25 10.86 -1.89 9.39
CA LEU A 25 9.86 -2.92 9.59
C LEU A 25 10.41 -4.27 9.14
N HIS A 26 10.13 -5.33 9.90
CA HIS A 26 10.54 -6.70 9.57
C HIS A 26 9.59 -7.40 8.58
N ALA A 27 8.44 -6.80 8.32
CA ALA A 27 7.43 -7.29 7.39
C ALA A 27 7.17 -6.26 6.30
N LYS A 28 6.94 -6.74 5.08
CA LYS A 28 6.60 -5.93 3.91
C LYS A 28 5.35 -6.50 3.24
N ILE A 29 4.47 -5.62 2.78
CA ILE A 29 3.32 -6.02 1.98
C ILE A 29 3.82 -6.53 0.64
N SER A 30 3.53 -7.79 0.34
CA SER A 30 3.84 -8.40 -0.96
C SER A 30 2.67 -8.25 -1.93
N HIS A 31 1.45 -8.50 -1.48
CA HIS A 31 0.25 -8.48 -2.31
C HIS A 31 -0.92 -7.79 -1.60
N THR A 32 -1.79 -7.14 -2.36
CA THR A 32 -3.10 -6.69 -1.89
C THR A 32 -4.16 -7.09 -2.91
N ILE A 33 -5.23 -7.72 -2.45
CA ILE A 33 -6.32 -8.21 -3.29
C ILE A 33 -7.61 -7.54 -2.84
N VAL A 34 -8.36 -6.97 -3.79
CA VAL A 34 -9.66 -6.33 -3.53
C VAL A 34 -10.69 -6.94 -4.46
N ASN A 35 -11.73 -7.57 -3.91
CA ASN A 35 -12.79 -8.26 -4.66
C ASN A 35 -12.24 -9.25 -5.71
N GLY A 36 -11.22 -10.03 -5.34
CA GLY A 36 -10.57 -11.02 -6.22
C GLY A 36 -9.60 -10.44 -7.26
N HIS A 37 -9.36 -9.13 -7.27
CA HIS A 37 -8.41 -8.49 -8.17
C HIS A 37 -7.11 -8.14 -7.43
N LEU A 38 -5.96 -8.57 -7.98
CA LEU A 38 -4.64 -8.22 -7.47
C LEU A 38 -4.32 -6.76 -7.80
N VAL A 39 -4.51 -5.87 -6.83
CA VAL A 39 -4.37 -4.41 -7.03
C VAL A 39 -2.98 -3.89 -6.74
N PHE A 40 -2.18 -4.64 -5.99
CA PHE A 40 -0.81 -4.30 -5.66
C PHE A 40 0.03 -5.56 -5.56
N GLU A 41 1.21 -5.53 -6.17
CA GLU A 41 2.20 -6.59 -6.10
C GLU A 41 3.60 -5.97 -6.04
N ASN A 42 4.35 -6.25 -4.97
CA ASN A 42 5.77 -5.92 -4.82
C ASN A 42 6.15 -4.48 -5.23
N GLY A 43 5.36 -3.48 -4.82
CA GLY A 43 5.63 -2.06 -5.11
C GLY A 43 4.98 -1.52 -6.37
N ARG A 44 4.23 -2.33 -7.12
CA ARG A 44 3.53 -1.95 -8.35
C ARG A 44 2.03 -2.01 -8.14
N PHE A 45 1.33 -0.98 -8.60
CA PHE A 45 -0.14 -0.95 -8.60
C PHE A 45 -0.70 -1.45 -9.93
N ASP A 46 -1.76 -2.23 -9.87
CA ASP A 46 -2.66 -2.43 -11.00
C ASP A 46 -3.72 -1.32 -10.98
N GLU A 47 -3.61 -0.42 -11.95
CA GLU A 47 -4.49 0.74 -12.08
C GLU A 47 -5.72 0.47 -12.97
N SER A 48 -5.85 -0.72 -13.56
CA SER A 48 -6.90 -1.06 -14.54
C SER A 48 -8.30 -1.09 -13.93
N ARG A 49 -8.43 -1.35 -12.63
CA ARG A 49 -9.71 -1.37 -11.91
C ARG A 49 -9.61 -0.54 -10.63
N LYS A 50 -10.45 0.48 -10.52
CA LYS A 50 -10.50 1.36 -9.33
C LYS A 50 -11.57 0.91 -8.33
N GLY A 51 -11.38 1.32 -7.07
CA GLY A 51 -12.32 1.04 -5.99
C GLY A 51 -13.70 1.66 -6.21
N LYS A 52 -14.72 1.12 -5.53
CA LYS A 52 -16.11 1.61 -5.56
C LYS A 52 -16.55 2.06 -4.18
N ARG A 53 -17.48 3.01 -4.12
CA ARG A 53 -18.12 3.46 -2.86
C ARG A 53 -18.81 2.28 -2.17
N LEU A 54 -18.62 2.16 -0.86
CA LEU A 54 -19.38 1.22 -0.02
C LEU A 54 -20.84 1.68 0.13
N THR A 55 -21.78 0.74 0.05
CA THR A 55 -23.21 0.98 0.29
C THR A 55 -23.61 0.40 1.63
N PHE A 56 -24.48 1.10 2.36
CA PHE A 56 -24.97 0.67 3.67
C PHE A 56 -26.49 0.65 3.64
N ASN A 57 -27.09 -0.43 4.14
CA ASN A 57 -28.50 -0.45 4.49
C ASN A 57 -28.58 0.03 5.94
N ARG A 58 -29.17 1.20 6.16
CA ARG A 58 -29.32 1.80 7.49
C ARG A 58 -30.72 1.58 8.02
#